data_AF-A0A6P0T6Q0-F1
#
_entry.id   AF-A0A6P0T6Q0-F1
#
_cell.length_a   1.000
_cell.length_b   1.000
_cell.length_c   1.000
_cell.angle_alpha   90.00
_cell.angle_beta   90.00
_cell.angle_gamma   90.00
#
_symmetry.space_group_name_H-M   'P 1'
#
loop_
_entity.id
_entity.type
_entity.pdbx_description
1 polymer ?
#
loop_
_entity_poly.entity_id
_entity_poly.type
_entity_poly.pdbx_seq_one_letter_code
_entity_poly.pdbx_strand_id
1 'polypeptide(L)'
;MAIVEGCTAPEQPPAESWRSHKLRYLEQVQQASPSVHRVVLADKLHNGRSLLANGHQFGSEMWNDFKGKPVDILWFYQQIVERFAAIKPGWMLTELNHVVTRLEWVVSRQEYNATTDSADDNQCLDNLLG
;
A
#
# COMPACT_ATOMS: atom_id res chain seq x y z
N MET A 1 -1.93 2.29 -28.66
CA MET A 1 -2.12 2.99 -27.37
C MET A 1 -1.11 2.46 -26.34
N ALA A 2 0.20 2.69 -26.54
CA ALA A 2 1.23 1.95 -25.81
C ALA A 2 1.37 2.30 -24.31
N ILE A 3 1.10 3.56 -23.92
CA ILE A 3 1.26 3.99 -22.52
C ILE A 3 0.12 3.46 -21.65
N VAL A 4 -1.12 3.60 -22.12
CA VAL A 4 -2.33 3.17 -21.38
C VAL A 4 -2.25 1.67 -21.10
N GLU A 5 -1.94 0.88 -22.13
CA GLU A 5 -1.77 -0.57 -22.01
C GLU A 5 -0.65 -0.93 -21.03
N GLY A 6 0.52 -0.29 -21.13
CA GLY A 6 1.65 -0.57 -20.23
C GLY A 6 1.40 -0.19 -18.77
N CYS A 7 0.52 0.78 -18.50
CA CYS A 7 0.13 1.18 -17.13
C CYS A 7 -1.06 0.37 -16.60
N THR A 8 -1.79 -0.34 -17.45
CA THR A 8 -2.99 -1.08 -17.06
C THR A 8 -2.57 -2.36 -16.35
N ALA A 9 -2.99 -2.54 -15.11
CA ALA A 9 -2.77 -3.79 -14.40
C ALA A 9 -3.52 -4.92 -15.11
N PRO A 10 -2.95 -6.14 -15.15
CA PRO A 10 -3.64 -7.27 -15.75
C PRO A 10 -4.95 -7.53 -14.99
N GLU A 11 -5.92 -8.18 -15.63
CA GLU A 11 -7.12 -8.62 -14.91
C GLU A 11 -6.74 -9.57 -13.76
N GLN A 12 -7.45 -9.46 -12.64
CA GLN A 12 -7.32 -10.34 -11.48
C GLN A 12 -8.37 -11.45 -11.59
N PRO A 13 -7.98 -12.71 -11.85
CA PRO A 13 -8.91 -13.83 -11.81
C PRO A 13 -9.50 -14.03 -10.41
N PRO A 14 -10.74 -14.54 -10.27
CA PRO A 14 -11.40 -14.70 -8.96
C PRO A 14 -10.60 -15.50 -7.92
N ALA A 15 -9.83 -16.49 -8.36
CA ALA A 15 -9.02 -17.35 -7.48
C ALA A 15 -7.64 -16.73 -7.12
N GLU A 16 -7.27 -15.61 -7.73
CA GLU A 16 -5.95 -15.01 -7.52
C GLU A 16 -5.95 -14.10 -6.29
N SER A 17 -4.98 -14.31 -5.39
CA SER A 17 -4.78 -13.41 -4.25
C SER A 17 -4.39 -12.00 -4.70
N TRP A 18 -4.77 -10.99 -3.93
CA TRP A 18 -4.37 -9.60 -4.21
C TRP A 18 -2.84 -9.45 -4.34
N ARG A 19 -2.09 -10.15 -3.49
CA ARG A 19 -0.62 -10.12 -3.48
C ARG A 19 -0.03 -10.73 -4.76
N SER A 20 -0.54 -11.88 -5.20
CA SER A 20 -0.15 -12.53 -6.46
C SER A 20 -0.46 -11.63 -7.67
N HIS A 21 -1.64 -11.01 -7.66
CA HIS A 21 -2.03 -10.03 -8.69
C HIS A 21 -1.04 -8.86 -8.77
N LYS A 22 -0.66 -8.29 -7.63
CA LYS A 22 0.32 -7.19 -7.57
C LYS A 22 1.71 -7.63 -7.99
N LEU A 23 2.12 -8.86 -7.71
CA LEU A 23 3.40 -9.38 -8.18
C LEU A 23 3.47 -9.43 -9.71
N ARG A 24 2.43 -9.92 -10.39
CA ARG A 24 2.37 -9.91 -11.87
C ARG A 24 2.39 -8.49 -12.43
N TYR A 25 1.68 -7.57 -11.78
CA TYR A 25 1.74 -6.16 -12.17
C TYR A 25 3.16 -5.58 -12.03
N LEU A 26 3.88 -5.89 -10.94
CA LEU A 26 5.26 -5.46 -10.72
C LEU A 26 6.21 -6.01 -11.81
N GLU A 27 6.05 -7.27 -12.20
CA GLU A 27 6.82 -7.88 -13.28
C GLU A 27 6.55 -7.21 -14.63
N GLN A 28 5.28 -6.94 -14.94
CA GLN A 28 4.89 -6.22 -16.15
C GLN A 28 5.52 -4.82 -16.20
N VAL A 29 5.35 -4.02 -15.15
CA VAL A 29 5.85 -2.64 -15.16
C VAL A 29 7.37 -2.57 -15.13
N GLN A 30 8.07 -3.58 -14.62
CA GLN A 30 9.53 -3.64 -14.63
C GLN A 30 10.11 -3.75 -16.04
N GLN A 31 9.38 -4.38 -16.97
CA GLN A 31 9.78 -4.58 -18.37
C GLN A 31 9.25 -3.46 -19.30
N ALA A 32 8.58 -2.45 -18.75
CA ALA A 32 7.90 -1.45 -19.55
C ALA A 32 8.84 -0.35 -20.07
N SER A 33 8.31 0.49 -20.97
CA SER A 33 9.09 1.60 -21.51
C SER A 33 9.36 2.69 -20.46
N PRO A 34 10.40 3.53 -20.63
CA PRO A 34 10.68 4.66 -19.74
C PRO A 34 9.52 5.67 -19.59
N SER A 35 8.63 5.74 -20.59
CA SER A 35 7.43 6.57 -20.56
C SER A 35 6.36 6.00 -19.62
N VAL A 36 6.13 4.68 -19.69
CA VAL A 36 5.24 3.94 -18.77
C VAL A 36 5.76 4.06 -17.34
N HIS A 37 7.07 3.87 -17.13
CA HIS A 37 7.67 4.04 -15.80
C HIS A 37 7.41 5.43 -15.20
N ARG A 38 7.42 6.49 -16.02
CA ARG A 38 7.14 7.85 -15.56
C ARG A 38 5.69 7.99 -15.08
N VAL A 39 4.75 7.42 -15.83
CA VAL A 39 3.32 7.46 -15.49
C VAL A 39 3.05 6.61 -14.25
N VAL A 40 3.59 5.40 -14.17
CA VAL A 40 3.44 4.51 -13.00
C VAL A 40 3.97 5.19 -11.72
N LEU A 41 5.15 5.80 -11.76
CA LEU A 41 5.68 6.51 -10.59
C LEU A 41 4.82 7.73 -10.21
N ALA A 42 4.34 8.50 -11.19
CA ALA A 42 3.48 9.65 -10.91
C ALA A 42 2.14 9.23 -10.28
N ASP A 43 1.51 8.19 -10.84
CA ASP A 43 0.28 7.59 -10.30
C ASP A 43 0.49 7.08 -8.88
N LYS A 44 1.56 6.30 -8.64
CA LYS A 44 1.85 5.74 -7.31
C LYS A 44 2.20 6.83 -6.30
N LEU A 45 2.91 7.88 -6.69
CA LEU A 45 3.16 9.03 -5.81
C LEU A 45 1.87 9.76 -5.43
N HIS A 46 0.99 10.02 -6.39
CA HIS A 46 -0.30 10.65 -6.13
C HIS A 46 -1.18 9.78 -5.22
N ASN A 47 -1.31 8.49 -5.53
CA ASN A 47 -2.10 7.55 -4.75
C ASN A 47 -1.54 7.38 -3.33
N GLY A 48 -0.22 7.30 -3.17
CA GLY A 48 0.43 7.21 -1.86
C GLY A 48 0.19 8.45 -1.00
N ARG A 49 0.26 9.66 -1.59
CA ARG A 49 -0.08 10.90 -0.87
C ARG A 49 -1.56 10.93 -0.46
N SER A 50 -2.44 10.44 -1.32
CA SER A 50 -3.88 10.33 -1.03
C SER A 50 -4.15 9.33 0.10
N LEU A 51 -3.44 8.19 0.13
CA LEU A 51 -3.50 7.24 1.24
C LEU A 51 -3.11 7.87 2.57
N LEU A 52 -2.04 8.68 2.61
CA LEU A 52 -1.64 9.39 3.83
C LEU A 52 -2.71 10.39 4.28
N ALA A 53 -3.29 11.15 3.34
CA ALA A 53 -4.37 12.09 3.66
C ALA A 53 -5.60 11.36 4.23
N ASN A 54 -6.00 10.25 3.61
CA ASN A 54 -7.12 9.43 4.08
C ASN A 54 -6.82 8.83 5.46
N GLY A 55 -5.60 8.36 5.70
CA GLY A 55 -5.20 7.81 7.00
C GLY A 55 -5.26 8.82 8.12
N HIS A 56 -4.94 10.09 7.83
CA HIS A 56 -5.10 11.18 8.81
C HIS A 56 -6.57 11.56 9.03
N GLN A 57 -7.40 11.51 7.99
CA GLN A 57 -8.80 11.95 8.07
C GLN A 57 -9.72 10.88 8.69
N PHE A 58 -9.52 9.62 8.34
CA PHE A 58 -10.45 8.52 8.65
C PHE A 58 -9.83 7.42 9.51
N GLY A 59 -8.54 7.50 9.84
CA GLY A 59 -7.88 6.51 10.70
C GLY A 59 -7.90 5.09 10.10
N SER A 60 -8.37 4.10 10.86
CA SER A 60 -8.45 2.71 10.42
C SER A 60 -9.62 2.42 9.49
N GLU A 61 -10.69 3.22 9.54
CA GLU A 61 -11.90 3.00 8.74
C GLU A 61 -11.64 3.10 7.24
N MET A 62 -10.62 3.88 6.82
CA MET A 62 -10.28 4.02 5.40
C MET A 62 -10.00 2.68 4.71
N TRP A 63 -9.52 1.68 5.45
CA TRP A 63 -9.10 0.41 4.87
C TRP A 63 -10.26 -0.49 4.48
N ASN A 64 -11.46 -0.22 4.99
CA ASN A 64 -12.67 -0.98 4.65
C ASN A 64 -13.00 -0.90 3.15
N ASP A 65 -12.56 0.16 2.47
CA ASP A 65 -12.76 0.36 1.04
C ASP A 65 -11.71 -0.35 0.17
N PHE A 66 -10.67 -0.95 0.77
CA PHE A 66 -9.57 -1.57 0.05
C PHE A 66 -9.72 -3.09 -0.04
N LYS A 67 -9.45 -3.64 -1.23
CA LYS A 67 -9.39 -5.10 -1.45
C LYS A 67 -8.21 -5.79 -0.76
N GLY A 68 -7.14 -5.05 -0.47
CA GLY A 68 -5.93 -5.55 0.17
C GLY A 68 -5.84 -5.11 1.62
N LYS A 69 -5.20 -5.91 2.47
CA LYS A 69 -4.92 -5.52 3.86
C LYS A 69 -3.91 -4.36 3.90
N PRO A 70 -3.91 -3.52 4.96
CA PRO A 70 -2.96 -2.41 5.09
C PRO A 70 -1.51 -2.83 4.88
N VAL A 71 -1.11 -3.97 5.46
CA VAL A 71 0.24 -4.55 5.32
C VAL A 71 0.58 -4.98 3.90
N ASP A 72 -0.38 -5.49 3.13
CA ASP A 72 -0.18 -5.86 1.73
C ASP A 72 -0.06 -4.62 0.85
N ILE A 73 -0.83 -3.58 1.15
CA ILE A 73 -0.74 -2.29 0.46
C ILE A 73 0.64 -1.67 0.72
N LEU A 74 1.08 -1.59 1.97
CA LEU A 74 2.42 -1.09 2.31
C LEU A 74 3.52 -1.89 1.60
N TRP A 75 3.46 -3.22 1.65
CA TRP A 75 4.39 -4.10 0.93
C TRP A 75 4.44 -3.75 -0.56
N PHE A 76 3.29 -3.58 -1.22
CA PHE A 76 3.25 -3.26 -2.64
C PHE A 76 3.96 -1.94 -2.96
N TYR A 77 3.79 -0.91 -2.12
CA TYR A 77 4.49 0.36 -2.26
C TYR A 77 6.00 0.22 -2.06
N GLN A 78 6.45 -0.54 -1.05
CA GLN A 78 7.86 -0.85 -0.84
C GLN A 78 8.47 -1.56 -2.05
N GLN A 79 7.75 -2.52 -2.64
CA GLN A 79 8.21 -3.22 -3.84
C GLN A 79 8.30 -2.33 -5.09
N ILE A 80 7.44 -1.31 -5.23
CA ILE A 80 7.57 -0.31 -6.30
C ILE A 80 8.86 0.48 -6.10
N VAL A 81 9.12 0.97 -4.88
CA VAL A 81 10.34 1.74 -4.58
C VAL A 81 11.60 0.92 -4.88
N GLU A 82 11.64 -0.32 -4.39
CA GLU A 82 12.76 -1.23 -4.55
C GLU A 82 13.07 -1.51 -6.03
N ARG A 83 12.06 -1.92 -6.82
CA ARG A 83 12.27 -2.26 -8.23
C ARG A 83 12.67 -1.04 -9.06
N PHE A 84 12.10 0.13 -8.78
CA PHE A 84 12.38 1.33 -9.55
C PHE A 84 13.70 2.00 -9.17
N ALA A 85 14.33 1.64 -8.03
CA ALA A 85 15.61 2.20 -7.60
C ALA A 85 16.72 2.01 -8.63
N ALA A 86 16.82 0.83 -9.24
CA ALA A 86 17.82 0.55 -10.28
C ALA A 86 17.38 1.01 -11.69
N ILE A 87 16.07 1.06 -11.94
CA ILE A 87 15.51 1.25 -13.30
C ILE A 87 15.29 2.73 -13.62
N LYS A 88 14.79 3.49 -12.65
CA LYS A 88 14.39 4.89 -12.83
C LYS A 88 14.56 5.68 -11.54
N PRO A 89 15.80 5.87 -11.06
CA PRO A 89 16.06 6.80 -9.97
C PRO A 89 15.66 8.22 -10.37
N GLY A 90 15.27 9.03 -9.38
CA GLY A 90 14.90 10.43 -9.60
C GLY A 90 13.92 10.93 -8.54
N TRP A 91 13.57 12.21 -8.65
CA TRP A 91 12.80 12.91 -7.62
C TRP A 91 11.46 12.23 -7.27
N MET A 92 10.74 11.67 -8.24
CA MET A 92 9.47 10.98 -7.96
C MET A 92 9.68 9.72 -7.11
N LEU A 93 10.77 8.99 -7.34
CA LEU A 93 11.08 7.80 -6.56
C LEU A 93 11.50 8.18 -5.13
N THR A 94 12.31 9.23 -4.99
CA THR A 94 12.70 9.78 -3.68
C THR A 94 11.47 10.23 -2.89
N GLU A 95 10.57 10.98 -3.52
CA GLU A 95 9.32 11.43 -2.91
C GLU A 95 8.39 10.27 -2.57
N LEU A 96 8.32 9.25 -3.44
CA LEU A 96 7.55 8.05 -3.16
C LEU A 96 8.12 7.31 -1.96
N ASN A 97 9.44 7.20 -1.84
CA ASN A 97 10.09 6.58 -0.68
C ASN A 97 9.74 7.31 0.62
N HIS A 98 9.74 8.64 0.63
CA HIS A 98 9.29 9.42 1.80
C HIS A 98 7.83 9.14 2.16
N VAL A 99 6.97 8.97 1.15
CA VAL A 99 5.56 8.58 1.36
C VAL A 99 5.47 7.17 1.94
N VAL A 100 6.27 6.21 1.45
CA VAL A 100 6.32 4.84 1.97
C VAL A 100 6.73 4.84 3.44
N THR A 101 7.80 5.55 3.81
CA THR A 101 8.22 5.68 5.22
C THR A 101 7.10 6.23 6.11
N ARG A 102 6.30 7.19 5.61
CA ARG A 102 5.14 7.70 6.37
C ARG A 102 4.00 6.69 6.45
N LEU A 103 3.77 5.91 5.39
CA LEU A 103 2.75 4.85 5.40
C LEU A 103 3.09 3.75 6.40
N GLU A 104 4.37 3.44 6.61
CA GLU A 104 4.82 2.51 7.67
C GLU A 104 4.27 2.94 9.04
N TRP A 105 4.40 4.23 9.39
CA TRP A 105 3.84 4.75 10.64
C TRP A 105 2.32 4.63 10.73
N VAL A 106 1.60 4.90 9.63
CA VAL A 106 0.14 4.78 9.59
C VAL A 106 -0.28 3.33 9.83
N VAL A 107 0.37 2.37 9.17
CA VAL A 107 0.06 0.95 9.31
C VAL A 107 0.42 0.45 10.71
N SER A 108 1.60 0.77 11.24
CA SER A 108 2.03 0.32 12.57
C SER A 108 1.16 0.89 13.70
N ARG A 109 0.71 2.16 13.61
CA ARG A 109 -0.23 2.71 14.60
C ARG A 109 -1.55 1.96 14.65
N GLN A 110 -1.97 1.41 13.52
CA GLN A 110 -3.23 0.68 13.46
C GLN A 110 -3.12 -0.74 13.98
N GLU A 111 -2.00 -1.42 13.72
CA GLU A 111 -1.74 -2.72 14.37
C GLU A 111 -1.72 -2.56 15.89
N TYR A 112 -1.11 -1.48 16.40
CA TYR A 112 -1.15 -1.16 17.83
C TYR A 112 -2.59 -0.95 18.33
N ASN A 113 -3.37 -0.08 17.71
CA ASN A 113 -4.76 0.18 18.13
C ASN A 113 -5.64 -1.08 18.08
N ALA A 114 -5.49 -1.94 17.07
CA ALA A 114 -6.22 -3.20 16.96
C ALA A 114 -5.85 -4.21 18.07
N THR A 115 -4.60 -4.19 18.54
CA THR A 115 -4.16 -5.04 19.66
C THR A 115 -4.62 -4.50 21.02
N THR A 116 -4.75 -3.19 21.19
CA THR A 116 -5.22 -2.60 22.46
C THR A 116 -6.73 -2.68 22.62
N ASP A 117 -7.50 -2.47 21.55
CA ASP A 117 -8.97 -2.62 21.60
C ASP A 117 -9.40 -4.07 21.90
N SER A 118 -8.59 -5.07 21.49
CA SER A 118 -8.85 -6.49 21.81
C SER A 118 -8.35 -6.92 23.19
N ALA A 119 -7.52 -6.11 23.85
CA ALA A 119 -7.02 -6.37 25.20
C ALA A 119 -7.97 -5.84 26.30
N ASP A 120 -8.69 -4.73 26.04
CA ASP A 120 -9.63 -4.13 27.00
C ASP A 120 -10.90 -4.98 27.23
N ASP A 121 -11.27 -5.85 26.29
CA ASP A 121 -12.39 -6.79 26.46
C ASP A 121 -12.09 -7.95 27.45
N ASN A 122 -10.81 -8.17 27.80
CA ASN A 122 -10.41 -9.24 28.73
C ASN A 122 -10.18 -8.78 30.18
N GLN A 123 -10.44 -7.51 30.51
CA GLN A 123 -10.20 -6.97 31.85
C GLN A 123 -11.48 -6.63 32.65
N CYS A 124 -12.64 -7.17 32.24
CA CYS A 124 -13.91 -6.89 32.90
C CYS A 124 -14.58 -8.09 33.62
N LEU A 125 -13.91 -9.24 33.79
CA LEU A 125 -14.50 -10.42 34.45
C LEU A 125 -13.89 -10.88 35.79
N ASP A 126 -12.85 -10.24 36.33
CA ASP A 126 -12.20 -10.68 37.58
C ASP A 126 -12.25 -9.65 38.72
N ASN A 127 -13.40 -9.01 38.98
CA ASN A 127 -13.58 -8.18 40.20
C ASN A 127 -15.01 -8.19 40.77
N LEU A 128 -15.68 -9.35 40.74
CA LEU A 128 -16.99 -9.54 41.38
C LEU A 128 -17.06 -10.83 42.22
N LEU A 129 -16.00 -11.14 42.97
CA LEU A 129 -16.05 -12.02 44.14
C LEU A 129 -14.99 -11.56 45.16
N GLY A 130 -15.39 -10.59 45.99
CA GLY A 130 -14.69 -10.15 47.19
C GLY A 130 -15.72 -9.70 48.23
#